data_AF-A0A2K0WF81-F1
#
_entry.id   AF-A0A2K0WF81-F1
#
_cell.length_a   1.000
_cell.length_b   1.000
_cell.length_c   1.000
_cell.angle_alpha   90.00
_cell.angle_beta   90.00
_cell.angle_gamma   90.00
#
_symmetry.space_group_name_H-M   'P 1'
#
loop_
_entity.id
_entity.type
_entity.pdbx_description
1 polymer ?
#
loop_
_entity_poly.entity_id
_entity_poly.type
_entity_poly.pdbx_seq_one_letter_code
_entity_poly.pdbx_strand_id
1 'polypeptide(L)'
;MSRRPSRSSKETPNVDEDETFNTCGAKFISDGKLTIVFGADRLGSNTNTLSYYARKGIREDYKPDIAKVQSDLKDILLKDITLHPHFEEVYEKLKQTKEGTDFNQYLGAFILNYFRGLVSTLKWRKFNSDDILQEALNEAMEKGEVHFRILNTVAGSSGEAAIKDGILYLQTSPNKWGSNINDISNNIMDLL
;
A
#
# COMPACT_ATOMS: atom_id res chain seq x y z
N MET A 1 -42.25 14.42 -41.07
CA MET A 1 -41.28 13.30 -41.13
C MET A 1 -40.10 13.63 -40.23
N SER A 2 -40.04 13.02 -39.05
CA SER A 2 -38.95 13.20 -38.08
C SER A 2 -37.91 12.10 -38.31
N ARG A 3 -36.71 12.46 -38.76
CA ARG A 3 -35.57 11.53 -38.84
C ARG A 3 -35.01 11.37 -37.43
N ARG A 4 -35.25 10.22 -36.81
CA ARG A 4 -34.50 9.80 -35.60
C ARG A 4 -33.02 9.65 -35.98
N PRO A 5 -32.06 10.17 -35.19
CA PRO A 5 -30.65 9.83 -35.37
C PRO A 5 -30.46 8.33 -35.10
N SER A 6 -29.75 7.67 -36.00
CA SER A 6 -29.39 6.26 -35.91
C SER A 6 -28.49 5.98 -34.71
N ARG A 7 -28.75 4.85 -34.08
CA ARG A 7 -27.98 4.12 -33.03
C ARG A 7 -26.46 4.33 -33.15
N SER A 8 -25.79 4.67 -32.04
CA SER A 8 -24.34 4.85 -31.98
C SER A 8 -23.62 3.56 -32.39
N SER A 9 -22.73 3.66 -33.39
CA SER A 9 -21.71 2.66 -33.63
C SER A 9 -20.85 2.52 -32.36
N LYS A 10 -20.61 1.30 -31.91
CA LYS A 10 -19.54 1.05 -30.95
C LYS A 10 -18.23 1.32 -31.70
N GLU A 11 -17.66 2.51 -31.51
CA GLU A 11 -16.33 2.81 -32.01
C GLU A 11 -15.34 1.91 -31.28
N THR A 12 -14.61 1.11 -32.04
CA THR A 12 -13.48 0.33 -31.55
C THR A 12 -12.30 1.28 -31.33
N PRO A 13 -11.55 1.15 -30.23
CA PRO A 13 -10.37 1.99 -29.98
C PRO A 13 -9.32 1.77 -31.07
N ASN A 14 -8.62 2.85 -31.43
CA ASN A 14 -7.59 2.81 -32.47
C ASN A 14 -6.33 2.11 -31.95
N VAL A 15 -5.86 1.11 -32.67
CA VAL A 15 -4.68 0.31 -32.32
C VAL A 15 -3.46 0.84 -33.06
N ASP A 16 -2.30 0.81 -32.39
CA ASP A 16 -1.03 1.15 -32.98
C ASP A 16 -0.43 -0.05 -33.72
N GLU A 17 -0.83 -0.23 -34.98
CA GLU A 17 -0.38 -1.33 -35.84
C GLU A 17 1.13 -1.33 -36.10
N ASP A 18 1.78 -0.16 -35.98
CA ASP A 18 3.21 0.02 -36.25
C ASP A 18 4.10 -0.28 -35.02
N GLU A 19 3.48 -0.65 -33.88
CA GLU A 19 4.14 -0.91 -32.59
C GLU A 19 5.07 0.23 -32.12
N THR A 20 4.79 1.47 -32.55
CA THR A 20 5.56 2.67 -32.22
C THR A 20 5.45 3.06 -30.74
N PHE A 21 4.36 2.68 -30.06
CA PHE A 21 4.12 2.97 -28.66
C PHE A 21 3.96 1.70 -27.82
N ASN A 22 4.66 1.63 -26.68
CA ASN A 22 4.56 0.51 -25.73
C ASN A 22 3.22 0.44 -24.99
N THR A 23 2.51 1.56 -24.78
CA THR A 23 1.17 1.51 -24.14
C THR A 23 0.14 2.33 -24.88
N CYS A 24 0.32 3.65 -24.93
CA CYS A 24 -0.49 4.54 -25.73
C CYS A 24 0.35 5.72 -26.19
N GLY A 25 -0.04 6.30 -27.32
CA GLY A 25 0.60 7.48 -27.87
C GLY A 25 -0.34 8.26 -28.77
N ALA A 26 0.14 9.39 -29.26
CA ALA A 26 -0.60 10.23 -30.17
C ALA A 26 0.05 10.14 -31.56
N LYS A 27 -0.74 9.80 -32.59
CA LYS A 27 -0.30 9.84 -33.99
C LYS A 27 -1.28 10.57 -34.88
N PHE A 28 -0.75 11.20 -35.93
CA PHE A 28 -1.59 11.70 -37.01
C PHE A 28 -1.98 10.52 -37.90
N ILE A 29 -3.27 10.33 -38.12
CA ILE A 29 -3.77 9.37 -39.11
C ILE A 29 -3.87 10.03 -40.48
N SER A 30 -4.10 9.23 -41.53
CA SER A 30 -4.01 9.64 -42.94
C SER A 30 -4.91 10.81 -43.36
N ASP A 31 -5.95 11.14 -42.57
CA ASP A 31 -6.83 12.28 -42.81
C ASP A 31 -6.39 13.57 -42.08
N GLY A 32 -5.20 13.56 -41.48
CA GLY A 32 -4.62 14.70 -40.74
C GLY A 32 -5.15 14.86 -39.32
N LYS A 33 -6.01 13.96 -38.82
CA LYS A 33 -6.48 14.02 -37.43
C LYS A 33 -5.45 13.46 -36.46
N LEU A 34 -5.30 14.15 -35.33
CA LEU A 34 -4.57 13.63 -34.16
C LEU A 34 -5.44 12.61 -33.44
N THR A 35 -4.91 11.39 -33.28
CA THR A 35 -5.61 10.27 -32.65
C THR A 35 -4.75 9.66 -31.55
N ILE A 36 -5.40 9.29 -30.44
CA ILE A 36 -4.79 8.42 -29.42
C ILE A 36 -4.87 6.98 -29.92
N VAL A 37 -3.73 6.31 -29.98
CA VAL A 37 -3.61 4.90 -30.32
C VAL A 37 -3.07 4.11 -29.15
N PHE A 38 -3.52 2.86 -29.01
CA PHE A 38 -3.09 1.93 -27.98
C PHE A 38 -2.27 0.82 -28.59
N GLY A 39 -1.20 0.37 -27.91
CA GLY A 39 -0.52 -0.86 -28.30
C GLY A 39 -1.49 -2.05 -28.31
N ALA A 40 -1.25 -3.04 -29.17
CA ALA A 40 -2.07 -4.24 -29.22
C ALA A 40 -2.18 -4.88 -27.83
N ASP A 41 -3.41 -5.15 -27.38
CA ASP A 41 -3.74 -5.66 -26.04
C ASP A 41 -3.27 -4.79 -24.86
N ARG A 42 -2.89 -3.53 -25.09
CA ARG A 42 -2.47 -2.57 -24.05
C ARG A 42 -3.58 -1.64 -23.57
N LEU A 43 -4.80 -1.79 -24.11
CA LEU A 43 -5.93 -1.01 -23.65
C LEU A 43 -6.21 -1.36 -22.17
N GLY A 44 -6.03 -0.38 -21.29
CA GLY A 44 -6.16 -0.60 -19.85
C GLY A 44 -4.97 -1.29 -19.19
N SER A 45 -3.89 -1.62 -19.90
CA SER A 45 -2.72 -2.26 -19.27
C SER A 45 -1.98 -1.34 -18.29
N ASN A 46 -2.24 -0.03 -18.33
CA ASN A 46 -1.73 0.96 -17.39
C ASN A 46 -2.79 1.42 -16.37
N THR A 47 -3.89 0.67 -16.17
CA THR A 47 -4.79 0.93 -15.04
C THR A 47 -4.10 0.50 -13.76
N ASN A 48 -3.27 1.38 -13.20
CA ASN A 48 -2.76 1.19 -11.86
C ASN A 48 -3.95 1.26 -10.89
N THR A 49 -4.12 0.24 -10.05
CA THR A 49 -5.17 0.14 -9.03
C THR A 49 -5.13 1.35 -8.09
N LEU A 50 -3.92 1.83 -7.78
CA LEU A 50 -3.69 3.02 -6.96
C LEU A 50 -3.99 4.30 -7.73
N SER A 51 -4.64 5.28 -7.09
CA SER A 51 -4.80 6.63 -7.67
C SER A 51 -3.45 7.36 -7.84
N TYR A 52 -3.45 8.43 -8.65
CA TYR A 52 -2.29 9.31 -8.79
C TYR A 52 -1.76 9.81 -7.43
N TYR A 53 -2.65 10.26 -6.54
CA TYR A 53 -2.30 10.75 -5.22
C TYR A 53 -1.66 9.66 -4.34
N ALA A 54 -2.20 8.44 -4.36
CA ALA A 54 -1.62 7.31 -3.64
C ALA A 54 -0.20 6.99 -4.12
N ARG A 55 0.01 6.93 -5.45
CA ARG A 55 1.34 6.71 -6.04
C ARG A 55 2.32 7.83 -5.70
N LYS A 56 1.82 9.07 -5.64
CA LYS A 56 2.60 10.24 -5.24
C LYS A 56 3.05 10.12 -3.79
N GLY A 57 2.14 9.88 -2.86
CA GLY A 57 2.46 9.71 -1.43
C GLY A 57 3.39 8.53 -1.17
N ILE A 58 3.25 7.40 -1.88
CA ILE A 58 4.21 6.28 -1.76
C ILE A 58 5.62 6.72 -2.18
N ARG A 59 5.74 7.45 -3.29
CA ARG A 59 7.05 7.89 -3.79
C ARG A 59 7.69 8.95 -2.92
N GLU A 60 6.90 9.91 -2.44
CA GLU A 60 7.40 11.09 -1.74
C GLU A 60 7.51 10.89 -0.23
N ASP A 61 6.59 10.15 0.38
CA ASP A 61 6.53 10.01 1.84
C ASP A 61 7.07 8.67 2.34
N TYR A 62 6.85 7.56 1.60
CA TYR A 62 7.24 6.22 2.06
C TYR A 62 8.65 5.81 1.61
N LYS A 63 8.92 5.87 0.31
CA LYS A 63 10.17 5.36 -0.29
C LYS A 63 11.45 5.97 0.30
N PRO A 64 11.52 7.28 0.60
CA PRO A 64 12.77 7.87 1.11
C PRO A 64 13.21 7.29 2.46
N ASP A 65 12.25 6.89 3.30
CA ASP A 65 12.51 6.64 4.73
C ASP A 65 12.35 5.17 5.14
N ILE A 66 11.73 4.32 4.32
CA ILE A 66 11.47 2.93 4.71
C ILE A 66 12.75 2.13 5.01
N ALA A 67 13.84 2.39 4.27
CA ALA A 67 15.12 1.72 4.50
C ALA A 67 15.67 2.02 5.90
N LYS A 68 15.46 3.25 6.41
CA LYS A 68 15.83 3.60 7.78
C LYS A 68 14.99 2.81 8.79
N VAL A 69 13.69 2.65 8.56
CA VAL A 69 12.83 1.88 9.46
C VAL A 69 13.24 0.40 9.50
N GLN A 70 13.60 -0.18 8.36
CA GLN A 70 14.17 -1.54 8.30
C GLN A 70 15.48 -1.64 9.07
N SER A 71 16.39 -0.67 8.92
CA SER A 71 17.64 -0.62 9.69
C SER A 71 17.38 -0.52 11.19
N ASP A 72 16.48 0.37 11.62
CA ASP A 72 16.16 0.52 13.04
C ASP A 72 15.59 -0.79 13.62
N LEU A 73 14.76 -1.54 12.87
CA LEU A 73 14.27 -2.85 13.29
C LEU A 73 15.38 -3.90 13.37
N LYS A 74 16.29 -3.91 12.38
CA LYS A 74 17.45 -4.78 12.38
C LYS A 74 18.33 -4.56 13.61
N ASP A 75 18.57 -3.30 13.97
CA ASP A 75 19.40 -2.96 15.12
C ASP A 75 18.73 -3.34 16.44
N ILE A 76 17.40 -3.23 16.53
CA ILE A 76 16.63 -3.62 17.72
C ILE A 76 16.55 -5.14 17.88
N LEU A 77 16.36 -5.88 16.78
CA LEU A 77 16.07 -7.31 16.81
C LEU A 77 17.27 -8.20 16.46
N LEU A 78 18.39 -7.60 16.05
CA LEU A 78 19.59 -8.30 15.56
C LEU A 78 19.28 -9.32 14.45
N LYS A 79 18.23 -9.04 13.66
CA LYS A 79 17.69 -9.92 12.61
C LYS A 79 17.30 -9.09 11.40
N ASP A 80 17.52 -9.61 10.20
CA ASP A 80 17.03 -8.96 8.98
C ASP A 80 15.50 -9.05 8.91
N ILE A 81 14.85 -7.89 8.80
CA ILE A 81 13.39 -7.76 8.76
C ILE A 81 12.91 -7.20 7.41
N THR A 82 12.00 -7.93 6.78
CA THR A 82 11.32 -7.48 5.55
C THR A 82 10.00 -6.83 5.89
N LEU A 83 9.78 -5.60 5.38
CA LEU A 83 8.54 -4.85 5.58
C LEU A 83 7.64 -4.96 4.34
N HIS A 84 6.41 -5.43 4.55
CA HIS A 84 5.41 -5.61 3.51
C HIS A 84 4.26 -4.63 3.71
N PRO A 85 4.22 -3.51 2.96
CA PRO A 85 3.20 -2.46 3.13
C PRO A 85 1.83 -2.81 2.54
N HIS A 86 1.78 -3.73 1.55
CA HIS A 86 0.55 -4.17 0.88
C HIS A 86 -0.31 -3.00 0.34
N PHE A 87 0.32 -2.09 -0.40
CA PHE A 87 -0.31 -0.82 -0.79
C PHE A 87 -1.59 -1.00 -1.58
N GLU A 88 -1.60 -1.90 -2.57
CA GLU A 88 -2.74 -2.18 -3.42
C GLU A 88 -3.91 -2.77 -2.60
N GLU A 89 -3.65 -3.74 -1.73
CA GLU A 89 -4.67 -4.37 -0.90
C GLU A 89 -5.26 -3.39 0.12
N VAL A 90 -4.40 -2.61 0.78
CA VAL A 90 -4.82 -1.57 1.73
C VAL A 90 -5.65 -0.51 1.03
N TYR A 91 -5.21 -0.06 -0.15
CA TYR A 91 -5.92 0.94 -0.93
C TYR A 91 -7.32 0.47 -1.33
N GLU A 92 -7.45 -0.75 -1.85
CA GLU A 92 -8.75 -1.31 -2.23
C GLU A 92 -9.68 -1.47 -1.02
N LYS A 93 -9.14 -1.88 0.14
CA LYS A 93 -9.94 -2.03 1.37
C LYS A 93 -10.45 -0.69 1.90
N LEU A 94 -9.61 0.35 1.88
CA LEU A 94 -9.99 1.69 2.31
C LEU A 94 -11.01 2.32 1.35
N LYS A 95 -10.80 2.16 0.03
CA LYS A 95 -11.71 2.66 -1.01
C LYS A 95 -13.14 2.12 -0.89
N GLN A 96 -13.33 0.91 -0.37
CA GLN A 96 -14.66 0.32 -0.15
C GLN A 96 -15.44 0.93 1.02
N THR A 97 -14.77 1.69 1.90
CA THR A 97 -15.32 2.09 3.20
C THR A 97 -15.12 3.58 3.52
N LYS A 98 -14.29 4.28 2.75
CA LYS A 98 -14.01 5.70 2.87
C LYS A 98 -14.43 6.40 1.58
N GLU A 99 -15.24 7.43 1.73
CA GLU A 99 -15.56 8.37 0.65
C GLU A 99 -14.54 9.53 0.66
N GLY A 100 -14.25 10.10 -0.51
CA GLY A 100 -13.38 11.28 -0.64
C GLY A 100 -11.90 10.97 -0.92
N THR A 101 -11.10 12.02 -1.09
CA THR A 101 -9.70 11.96 -1.57
C THR A 101 -8.66 11.82 -0.46
N ASP A 102 -9.06 11.97 0.79
CA ASP A 102 -8.13 12.21 1.90
C ASP A 102 -7.30 10.96 2.21
N PHE A 103 -7.92 9.77 2.21
CA PHE A 103 -7.17 8.54 2.49
C PHE A 103 -6.11 8.24 1.41
N ASN A 104 -6.37 8.66 0.17
CA ASN A 104 -5.53 8.42 -0.99
C ASN A 104 -4.21 9.18 -0.87
N GLN A 105 -4.26 10.41 -0.37
CA GLN A 105 -3.10 11.29 -0.25
C GLN A 105 -2.15 10.81 0.86
N TYR A 106 -2.70 10.22 1.92
CA TYR A 106 -1.93 9.79 3.10
C TYR A 106 -1.53 8.31 3.09
N LEU A 107 -1.79 7.57 2.02
CA LEU A 107 -1.49 6.12 1.97
C LEU A 107 -0.02 5.81 2.30
N GLY A 108 0.92 6.48 1.62
CA GLY A 108 2.35 6.28 1.85
C GLY A 108 2.78 6.70 3.25
N ALA A 109 2.42 7.93 3.64
CA ALA A 109 2.79 8.51 4.93
C ALA A 109 2.28 7.68 6.12
N PHE A 110 1.02 7.23 6.08
CA PHE A 110 0.44 6.50 7.22
C PHE A 110 1.00 5.09 7.34
N ILE A 111 1.21 4.36 6.24
CA ILE A 111 1.83 3.01 6.31
C ILE A 111 3.26 3.11 6.85
N LEU A 112 4.05 4.11 6.41
CA LEU A 112 5.36 4.36 6.98
C LEU A 112 5.27 4.62 8.50
N ASN A 113 4.32 5.45 8.92
CA ASN A 113 4.14 5.76 10.33
C ASN A 113 3.71 4.54 11.15
N TYR A 114 2.93 3.60 10.60
CA TYR A 114 2.61 2.34 11.29
C TYR A 114 3.89 1.52 11.57
N PHE A 115 4.80 1.41 10.61
CA PHE A 115 6.09 0.75 10.85
C PHE A 115 6.98 1.53 11.84
N ARG A 116 6.97 2.86 11.81
CA ARG A 116 7.64 3.69 12.83
C ARG A 116 7.05 3.49 14.23
N GLY A 117 5.73 3.31 14.32
CA GLY A 117 5.03 3.00 15.57
C GLY A 117 5.53 1.69 16.20
N LEU A 118 5.78 0.67 15.38
CA LEU A 118 6.43 -0.57 15.83
C LEU A 118 7.82 -0.30 16.41
N VAL A 119 8.69 0.42 15.67
CA VAL A 119 10.04 0.78 16.15
C VAL A 119 9.97 1.53 17.49
N SER A 120 9.07 2.50 17.60
CA SER A 120 8.86 3.28 18.83
C SER A 120 8.45 2.38 20.00
N THR A 121 7.50 1.47 19.77
CA THR A 121 7.02 0.53 20.80
C THR A 121 8.14 -0.40 21.27
N LEU A 122 8.90 -0.99 20.34
CA LEU A 122 9.98 -1.92 20.70
C LEU A 122 11.09 -1.24 21.51
N LYS A 123 11.48 -0.01 21.13
CA LYS A 123 12.44 0.80 21.91
C LYS A 123 11.88 1.12 23.31
N TRP A 124 10.62 1.54 23.39
CA TRP A 124 10.00 1.88 24.67
C TRP A 124 9.88 0.67 25.61
N ARG A 125 9.57 -0.50 25.05
CA ARG A 125 9.51 -1.79 25.76
C ARG A 125 10.89 -2.43 26.00
N LYS A 126 11.98 -1.78 25.56
CA LYS A 126 13.38 -2.18 25.77
C LYS A 126 13.84 -3.45 25.06
N PHE A 127 13.22 -3.83 23.94
CA PHE A 127 13.68 -4.96 23.11
C PHE A 127 15.12 -4.79 22.60
N ASN A 128 15.63 -3.56 22.55
CA ASN A 128 17.01 -3.26 22.13
C ASN A 128 18.05 -3.46 23.23
N SER A 129 17.65 -3.88 24.43
CA SER A 129 18.56 -4.08 25.58
C SER A 129 18.16 -5.24 26.49
N ASP A 130 17.09 -5.96 26.14
CA ASP A 130 16.57 -7.10 26.88
C ASP A 130 16.58 -8.31 25.95
N ASP A 131 17.59 -9.16 26.14
CA ASP A 131 17.85 -10.30 25.27
C ASP A 131 16.69 -11.30 25.29
N ILE A 132 16.00 -11.47 26.42
CA ILE A 132 14.87 -12.42 26.54
C ILE A 132 13.69 -11.93 25.69
N LEU A 133 13.37 -10.64 25.74
CA LEU A 133 12.30 -10.08 24.91
C LEU A 133 12.66 -10.12 23.42
N GLN A 134 13.91 -9.80 23.09
CA GLN A 134 14.40 -9.84 21.71
C GLN A 134 14.29 -11.25 21.13
N GLU A 135 14.77 -12.26 21.87
CA GLU A 135 14.70 -13.68 21.47
C GLU A 135 13.25 -14.14 21.33
N ALA A 136 12.40 -13.89 22.34
CA ALA A 136 10.99 -14.31 22.32
C ALA A 136 10.24 -13.78 21.09
N LEU A 137 10.44 -12.51 20.74
CA LEU A 137 9.83 -11.96 19.53
C LEU A 137 10.45 -12.56 18.26
N ASN A 138 11.77 -12.71 18.19
CA ASN A 138 12.42 -13.31 17.02
C ASN A 138 11.97 -14.74 16.74
N GLU A 139 11.69 -15.52 17.79
CA GLU A 139 11.10 -16.87 17.69
C GLU A 139 9.64 -16.79 17.22
N ALA A 140 8.83 -15.92 17.81
CA ALA A 140 7.42 -15.79 17.45
C ALA A 140 7.22 -15.31 16.00
N MET A 141 8.09 -14.42 15.50
CA MET A 141 8.14 -14.01 14.08
C MET A 141 9.35 -14.62 13.33
N GLU A 142 9.45 -15.95 13.37
CA GLU A 142 10.56 -16.72 12.78
C GLU A 142 10.87 -16.35 11.32
N LYS A 143 9.88 -15.95 10.52
CA LYS A 143 10.08 -15.58 9.11
C LYS A 143 10.79 -14.25 8.91
N GLY A 144 10.89 -13.41 9.94
CA GLY A 144 11.52 -12.10 9.83
C GLY A 144 10.71 -11.13 8.96
N GLU A 145 9.39 -11.27 8.95
CA GLU A 145 8.50 -10.46 8.12
C GLU A 145 7.53 -9.67 8.99
N VAL A 146 7.35 -8.38 8.64
CA VAL A 146 6.30 -7.53 9.21
C VAL A 146 5.37 -7.07 8.11
N HIS A 147 4.09 -7.39 8.25
CA HIS A 147 3.05 -7.10 7.26
C HIS A 147 2.09 -6.05 7.79
N PHE A 148 1.77 -5.04 6.98
CA PHE A 148 0.70 -4.11 7.30
C PHE A 148 -0.60 -4.53 6.61
N ARG A 149 -1.75 -4.49 7.32
CA ARG A 149 -3.05 -4.81 6.69
C ARG A 149 -4.23 -4.06 7.30
N ILE A 150 -5.32 -4.00 6.54
CA ILE A 150 -6.62 -3.51 7.00
C ILE A 150 -7.59 -4.67 7.19
N LEU A 151 -8.10 -4.84 8.40
CA LEU A 151 -9.19 -5.77 8.73
C LEU A 151 -10.53 -5.04 8.80
N ASN A 152 -11.64 -5.78 8.77
CA ASN A 152 -12.97 -5.16 8.96
C ASN A 152 -13.08 -4.51 10.35
N THR A 153 -12.53 -5.18 11.37
CA THR A 153 -12.49 -4.74 12.77
C THR A 153 -11.19 -5.22 13.41
N VAL A 154 -10.74 -4.50 14.43
CA VAL A 154 -9.60 -4.86 15.31
C VAL A 154 -10.01 -4.57 16.76
N ALA A 155 -9.45 -5.32 17.72
CA ALA A 155 -9.80 -5.16 19.13
C ALA A 155 -9.16 -3.89 19.71
N GLY A 156 -7.88 -3.64 19.42
CA GLY A 156 -7.17 -2.45 19.91
C GLY A 156 -7.79 -1.12 19.45
N SER A 157 -7.76 -0.08 20.28
CA SER A 157 -8.46 1.20 20.05
C SER A 157 -8.08 1.91 18.75
N SER A 158 -6.83 1.76 18.32
CA SER A 158 -6.23 2.44 17.16
C SER A 158 -5.66 1.45 16.12
N GLY A 159 -5.61 0.17 16.49
CA GLY A 159 -4.92 -0.89 15.79
C GLY A 159 -4.36 -1.88 16.82
N GLU A 160 -3.77 -2.97 16.33
CA GLU A 160 -3.09 -3.96 17.16
C GLU A 160 -1.99 -4.68 16.37
N ALA A 161 -1.04 -5.27 17.09
CA ALA A 161 -0.13 -6.27 16.58
C ALA A 161 -0.77 -7.66 16.68
N ALA A 162 -0.45 -8.56 15.75
CA ALA A 162 -0.81 -9.98 15.83
C ALA A 162 0.30 -10.84 15.23
N ILE A 163 0.58 -11.99 15.82
CA ILE A 163 1.53 -12.96 15.26
C ILE A 163 0.74 -14.14 14.70
N LYS A 164 0.98 -14.47 13.43
CA LYS A 164 0.35 -15.60 12.77
C LYS A 164 1.30 -16.24 11.77
N ASP A 165 1.43 -17.56 11.83
CA ASP A 165 2.25 -18.35 10.91
C ASP A 165 3.70 -17.82 10.79
N GLY A 166 4.29 -17.40 11.91
CA GLY A 166 5.65 -16.86 11.97
C GLY A 166 5.81 -15.42 11.43
N ILE A 167 4.71 -14.70 11.20
CA ILE A 167 4.69 -13.32 10.65
C ILE A 167 4.08 -12.38 11.68
N LEU A 168 4.72 -11.22 11.88
CA LEU A 168 4.15 -10.11 12.64
C LEU A 168 3.25 -9.25 11.74
N TYR A 169 2.00 -9.10 12.12
CA TYR A 169 1.05 -8.22 11.46
C TYR A 169 0.84 -6.96 12.28
N LEU A 170 0.98 -5.80 11.64
CA LEU A 170 0.43 -4.54 12.12
C LEU A 170 -0.93 -4.36 11.44
N GLN A 171 -2.01 -4.32 12.21
CA GLN A 171 -3.35 -4.30 11.64
C GLN A 171 -4.24 -3.23 12.27
N THR A 172 -5.00 -2.56 11.41
CA THR A 172 -6.04 -1.61 11.83
C THR A 172 -7.31 -1.85 11.03
N SER A 173 -8.35 -1.07 11.29
CA SER A 173 -9.60 -1.09 10.55
C SER A 173 -9.87 0.26 9.88
N PRO A 174 -10.71 0.34 8.84
CA PRO A 174 -10.91 1.59 8.11
C PRO A 174 -11.36 2.76 9.00
N ASN A 175 -12.22 2.51 9.99
CA ASN A 175 -12.65 3.54 10.95
C ASN A 175 -11.52 4.07 11.85
N LYS A 176 -10.43 3.33 12.02
CA LYS A 176 -9.26 3.68 12.85
C LYS A 176 -8.04 4.11 12.02
N TRP A 177 -8.16 4.11 10.68
CA TRP A 177 -7.11 4.50 9.76
C TRP A 177 -6.50 5.85 10.12
N GLY A 178 -5.18 5.88 10.33
CA GLY A 178 -4.42 7.08 10.65
C GLY A 178 -4.56 7.60 12.08
N SER A 179 -5.38 6.97 12.91
CA SER A 179 -5.64 7.42 14.28
C SER A 179 -4.64 6.80 15.25
N ASN A 180 -3.98 7.62 16.08
CA ASN A 180 -2.95 7.23 17.06
C ASN A 180 -2.01 6.12 16.56
N ILE A 181 -1.44 6.32 15.37
CA ILE A 181 -0.65 5.32 14.65
C ILE A 181 0.49 4.74 15.52
N ASN A 182 1.07 5.55 16.40
CA ASN A 182 2.17 5.13 17.27
C ASN A 182 1.77 4.01 18.26
N ASP A 183 0.47 3.85 18.53
CA ASP A 183 -0.08 2.85 19.46
C ASP A 183 -0.36 1.49 18.80
N ILE A 184 -0.07 1.34 17.50
CA ILE A 184 -0.42 0.15 16.69
C ILE A 184 0.03 -1.18 17.29
N SER A 185 1.09 -1.19 18.08
CA SER A 185 1.69 -2.41 18.65
C SER A 185 1.72 -2.41 20.18
N ASN A 186 0.92 -1.59 20.87
CA ASN A 186 0.97 -1.51 22.34
C ASN A 186 0.74 -2.85 23.05
N ASN A 187 0.04 -3.78 22.39
CA ASN A 187 -0.24 -5.15 22.84
C ASN A 187 0.88 -6.16 22.51
N ILE A 188 2.04 -5.74 22.00
CA ILE A 188 3.12 -6.66 21.57
C ILE A 188 3.58 -7.60 22.69
N MET A 189 3.53 -7.15 23.95
CA MET A 189 3.91 -7.96 25.12
C MET A 189 2.94 -9.11 25.39
N ASP A 190 1.67 -8.98 24.98
CA ASP A 190 0.65 -10.02 25.20
C ASP A 190 0.78 -11.16 24.17
N LEU A 191 1.69 -11.04 23.20
CA LEU A 191 1.91 -12.00 22.12
C LEU A 191 3.12 -12.92 22.36
N LEU A 192 3.89 -12.67 23.43
CA LEU A 192 5.15 -13.34 23.75
C LEU A 192 5.02 -14.22 24.98
#